data_AF-A0A963D263-F1
#
_entry.id   AF-A0A963D263-F1
#
_cell.length_a   1.000
_cell.length_b   1.000
_cell.length_c   1.000
_cell.angle_alpha   90.00
_cell.angle_beta   90.00
_cell.angle_gamma   90.00
#
_symmetry.space_group_name_H-M   'P 1'
#
loop_
_entity.id
_entity.type
_entity.pdbx_description
1 polymer ?
#
loop_
_entity_poly.entity_id
_entity_poly.type
_entity_poly.pdbx_seq_one_letter_code
_entity_poly.pdbx_strand_id
1 'polypeptide(L)'
;GKKNIFSGRILEIEGLPDLKVEQAFELSDAAAERSAAACAIALNKEPIVEYMRSNITLMKWMIANGYQDPRTLKRRIKAMEDWIANGTLLAGDADAEYAAVIEIDLADVKEPIVACPNDPDDVKLLSEVAGDKIDEVFIGSCMTNIGHFRAAGKVLEGKSDIPTRLWVAPPTKMDAMILNEEGYYSVLGKSGARMEMPGCSLCMGNQAQIRKGSTAMSTSTRNFPNRLGIDTRVYLGSAELAAVCALMGKIPSVSEYMAQVEALGAKAGEVYRYMNFDQIAEFREVADTVEV
;
A
#
# COMPACT_ATOMS: atom_id res chain seq x y z
N GLY A 1 -23.06 -5.02 -23.13
CA GLY A 1 -21.60 -4.90 -22.98
C GLY A 1 -21.29 -4.14 -21.70
N LYS A 2 -20.19 -4.48 -21.01
CA LYS A 2 -19.73 -3.80 -19.79
C LYS A 2 -19.60 -2.29 -20.04
N LYS A 3 -20.08 -1.47 -19.11
CA LYS A 3 -19.94 0.00 -19.15
C LYS A 3 -18.81 0.38 -18.21
N ASN A 4 -17.79 1.04 -18.74
CA ASN A 4 -16.63 1.49 -17.96
C ASN A 4 -16.14 2.80 -18.56
N ILE A 5 -16.34 3.91 -17.84
CA ILE A 5 -15.96 5.25 -18.31
C ILE A 5 -14.44 5.44 -18.38
N PHE A 6 -13.69 4.71 -17.54
CA PHE A 6 -12.24 4.79 -17.42
C PHE A 6 -11.49 4.02 -18.51
N SER A 7 -12.14 3.03 -19.13
CA SER A 7 -11.49 2.10 -20.06
C SER A 7 -10.78 2.82 -21.22
N GLY A 8 -9.46 2.64 -21.30
CA GLY A 8 -8.60 3.23 -22.33
C GLY A 8 -8.37 4.74 -22.21
N ARG A 9 -8.84 5.37 -21.12
CA ARG A 9 -8.64 6.80 -20.84
C ARG A 9 -7.57 7.03 -19.80
N ILE A 10 -7.15 8.28 -19.63
CA ILE A 10 -6.33 8.70 -18.49
C ILE A 10 -7.26 8.98 -17.32
N LEU A 11 -6.94 8.44 -16.14
CA LEU A 11 -7.59 8.80 -14.88
C LEU A 11 -6.80 9.95 -14.24
N GLU A 12 -7.46 11.08 -14.00
CA GLU A 12 -6.84 12.24 -13.36
C GLU A 12 -7.53 12.46 -11.99
N ILE A 13 -6.73 12.63 -10.94
CA ILE A 13 -7.20 12.70 -9.54
C ILE A 13 -6.75 14.01 -8.91
N GLU A 14 -7.69 14.72 -8.28
CA GLU A 14 -7.45 15.98 -7.55
C GLU A 14 -8.13 15.94 -6.17
N GLY A 15 -7.88 16.96 -5.34
CA GLY A 15 -8.53 17.15 -4.03
C GLY A 15 -7.77 16.64 -2.81
N LEU A 16 -6.64 15.93 -3.00
CA LEU A 16 -5.79 15.40 -1.93
C LEU A 16 -4.30 15.80 -2.12
N PRO A 17 -3.97 17.10 -2.16
CA PRO A 17 -2.66 17.55 -2.65
C PRO A 17 -1.51 17.28 -1.67
N ASP A 18 -1.81 17.06 -0.39
CA ASP A 18 -0.80 16.90 0.67
C ASP A 18 -0.48 15.43 1.00
N LEU A 19 -0.99 14.49 0.21
CA LEU A 19 -0.62 13.07 0.34
C LEU A 19 0.89 12.89 0.18
N LYS A 20 1.47 11.98 0.98
CA LYS A 20 2.82 11.48 0.70
C LYS A 20 2.80 10.74 -0.64
N VAL A 21 3.94 10.75 -1.35
CA VAL A 21 4.05 10.14 -2.69
C VAL A 21 3.67 8.65 -2.67
N GLU A 22 4.01 7.93 -1.59
CA GLU A 22 3.63 6.52 -1.40
C GLU A 22 2.12 6.33 -1.21
N GLN A 23 1.42 7.29 -0.60
CA GLN A 23 -0.05 7.25 -0.49
C GLN A 23 -0.72 7.57 -1.83
N ALA A 24 -0.16 8.53 -2.57
CA ALA A 24 -0.61 8.84 -3.93
C ALA A 24 -0.43 7.64 -4.89
N PHE A 25 0.55 6.77 -4.60
CA PHE A 25 0.73 5.52 -5.33
C PHE A 25 -0.45 4.56 -5.13
N GLU A 26 -1.06 4.50 -3.95
CA GLU A 26 -2.23 3.63 -3.69
C GLU A 26 -3.40 3.96 -4.66
N LEU A 27 -3.63 5.26 -4.93
CA LEU A 27 -4.67 5.71 -5.86
C LEU A 27 -4.29 5.45 -7.33
N SER A 28 -3.04 5.74 -7.69
CA SER A 28 -2.59 5.64 -9.08
C SER A 28 -2.30 4.21 -9.54
N ASP A 29 -1.90 3.30 -8.64
CA ASP A 29 -1.74 1.88 -8.93
C ASP A 29 -3.09 1.23 -9.24
N ALA A 30 -4.12 1.52 -8.43
CA ALA A 30 -5.48 1.01 -8.59
C ALA A 30 -6.17 1.47 -9.90
N ALA A 31 -5.65 2.49 -10.58
CA ALA A 31 -6.13 2.91 -11.90
C ALA A 31 -6.01 1.79 -12.94
N ALA A 32 -5.04 0.87 -12.78
CA ALA A 32 -4.89 -0.30 -13.64
C ALA A 32 -6.16 -1.17 -13.62
N GLU A 33 -6.76 -1.38 -12.45
CA GLU A 33 -7.99 -2.15 -12.28
C GLU A 33 -9.24 -1.42 -12.79
N ARG A 34 -9.15 -0.12 -13.11
CA ARG A 34 -10.18 0.61 -13.87
C ARG A 34 -10.04 0.43 -15.37
N SER A 35 -9.03 -0.31 -15.84
CA SER A 35 -8.63 -0.38 -17.25
C SER A 35 -8.25 0.98 -17.84
N ALA A 36 -7.77 1.91 -17.00
CA ALA A 36 -7.22 3.18 -17.46
C ALA A 36 -5.89 2.94 -18.22
N ALA A 37 -5.60 3.78 -19.19
CA ALA A 37 -4.34 3.76 -19.94
C ALA A 37 -3.18 4.34 -19.11
N ALA A 38 -3.48 5.31 -18.26
CA ALA A 38 -2.53 5.96 -17.35
C ALA A 38 -3.30 6.62 -16.19
N CYS A 39 -2.57 7.05 -15.16
CA CYS A 39 -3.08 7.86 -14.07
C CYS A 39 -2.20 9.09 -13.84
N ALA A 40 -2.81 10.22 -13.51
CA ALA A 40 -2.15 11.39 -12.94
C ALA A 40 -2.85 11.79 -11.64
N ILE A 41 -2.08 12.29 -10.67
CA ILE A 41 -2.61 12.81 -9.40
C ILE A 41 -1.96 14.15 -9.10
N ALA A 42 -2.78 15.16 -8.82
CA ALA A 42 -2.32 16.49 -8.48
C ALA A 42 -1.85 16.52 -7.01
N LEU A 43 -0.56 16.81 -6.82
CA LEU A 43 0.08 16.95 -5.50
C LEU A 43 0.78 18.30 -5.37
N ASN A 44 0.92 18.75 -4.13
CA ASN A 44 1.77 19.87 -3.78
C ASN A 44 3.27 19.50 -3.93
N LYS A 45 4.15 20.52 -3.96
CA LYS A 45 5.59 20.32 -4.19
C LYS A 45 6.27 19.69 -2.97
N GLU A 46 5.77 19.97 -1.78
CA GLU A 46 6.38 19.62 -0.50
C GLU A 46 6.53 18.10 -0.32
N PRO A 47 5.48 17.26 -0.50
CA PRO A 47 5.63 15.81 -0.41
C PRO A 47 6.59 15.23 -1.45
N ILE A 48 6.65 15.83 -2.65
CA ILE A 48 7.55 15.39 -3.73
C ILE A 48 9.00 15.69 -3.38
N VAL A 49 9.29 16.88 -2.86
CA VAL A 49 10.65 17.26 -2.43
C VAL A 49 11.11 16.39 -1.26
N GLU A 50 10.25 16.11 -0.29
CA GLU A 50 10.53 15.16 0.79
C GLU A 50 10.92 13.79 0.23
N TYR A 51 10.09 13.23 -0.65
CA TYR A 51 10.35 11.92 -1.25
C TYR A 51 11.64 11.90 -2.09
N MET A 52 11.92 12.95 -2.87
CA MET A 52 13.16 13.04 -3.66
C MET A 52 14.41 13.13 -2.79
N ARG A 53 14.38 13.83 -1.65
CA ARG A 53 15.51 13.88 -0.71
C ARG A 53 15.83 12.51 -0.13
N SER A 54 14.80 11.79 0.31
CA SER A 54 14.92 10.40 0.76
C SER A 54 15.52 9.50 -0.35
N ASN A 55 15.01 9.62 -1.58
CA ASN A 55 15.46 8.80 -2.71
C ASN A 55 16.90 9.11 -3.17
N ILE A 56 17.36 10.35 -3.08
CA ILE A 56 18.76 10.71 -3.35
C ILE A 56 19.69 9.94 -2.40
N THR A 57 19.37 9.93 -1.10
CA THR A 57 20.13 9.17 -0.10
C THR A 57 20.11 7.67 -0.42
N LEU A 58 18.94 7.11 -0.76
CA LEU A 58 18.83 5.70 -1.14
C LEU A 58 19.70 5.37 -2.37
N MET A 59 19.68 6.19 -3.42
CA MET A 59 20.48 5.94 -4.62
C MET A 59 21.99 6.04 -4.34
N LYS A 60 22.43 6.97 -3.50
CA LYS A 60 23.83 7.03 -3.02
C LYS A 60 24.18 5.76 -2.24
N TRP A 61 23.32 5.34 -1.31
CA TRP A 61 23.48 4.08 -0.59
C TRP A 61 23.56 2.86 -1.54
N MET A 62 22.74 2.81 -2.59
CA MET A 62 22.78 1.75 -3.60
C MET A 62 24.14 1.73 -4.33
N ILE A 63 24.70 2.89 -4.69
CA ILE A 63 26.04 2.98 -5.29
C ILE A 63 27.10 2.41 -4.35
N ALA A 64 27.09 2.81 -3.07
CA ALA A 64 28.03 2.32 -2.06
C ALA A 64 27.94 0.80 -1.86
N ASN A 65 26.73 0.24 -2.02
CA ASN A 65 26.46 -1.20 -1.91
C ASN A 65 26.63 -1.96 -3.23
N GLY A 66 27.26 -1.36 -4.23
CA GLY A 66 27.66 -2.05 -5.46
C GLY A 66 26.52 -2.36 -6.43
N TYR A 67 25.40 -1.62 -6.36
CA TYR A 67 24.35 -1.74 -7.40
C TYR A 67 24.91 -1.37 -8.78
N GLN A 68 24.41 -2.07 -9.80
CA GLN A 68 24.93 -1.96 -11.17
C GLN A 68 24.66 -0.58 -11.79
N ASP A 69 25.56 -0.19 -12.69
CA ASP A 69 25.55 1.09 -13.42
C ASP A 69 25.45 2.35 -12.52
N PRO A 70 26.52 2.63 -11.73
CA PRO A 70 26.57 3.83 -10.89
C PRO A 70 26.52 5.13 -11.70
N ARG A 71 26.88 5.12 -12.99
CA ARG A 71 26.80 6.31 -13.85
C ARG A 71 25.36 6.73 -14.07
N THR A 72 24.47 5.76 -14.32
CA THR A 72 23.04 6.02 -14.45
C THR A 72 22.42 6.52 -13.15
N LEU A 73 22.79 5.93 -12.00
CA LEU A 73 22.32 6.40 -10.68
C LEU A 73 22.78 7.83 -10.40
N LYS A 74 24.06 8.17 -10.62
CA LYS A 74 24.58 9.53 -10.45
C LYS A 74 23.85 10.56 -11.32
N ARG A 75 23.60 10.22 -12.59
CA ARG A 75 22.83 11.09 -13.50
C ARG A 75 21.41 11.35 -12.98
N ARG A 76 20.76 10.33 -12.40
CA ARG A 76 19.42 10.49 -11.81
C ARG A 76 19.47 11.33 -10.54
N ILE A 77 20.45 11.12 -9.66
CA ILE A 77 20.64 11.93 -8.45
C ILE A 77 20.77 13.41 -8.83
N LYS A 78 21.67 13.75 -9.76
CA LYS A 78 21.86 15.12 -10.21
C LYS A 78 20.58 15.74 -10.76
N ALA A 79 19.81 15.01 -11.56
CA ALA A 79 18.53 15.49 -12.07
C ALA A 79 17.49 15.74 -10.97
N MET A 80 17.48 14.93 -9.90
CA MET A 80 16.61 15.17 -8.74
C MET A 80 17.08 16.39 -7.94
N GLU A 81 18.39 16.55 -7.72
CA GLU A 81 18.98 17.72 -7.05
C GLU A 81 18.65 19.02 -7.82
N ASP A 82 18.81 19.00 -9.15
CA ASP A 82 18.48 20.13 -10.03
C ASP A 82 16.97 20.47 -9.98
N TRP A 83 16.09 19.47 -9.94
CA TRP A 83 14.64 19.69 -9.83
C TRP A 83 14.22 20.20 -8.44
N ILE A 84 14.83 19.72 -7.36
CA ILE A 84 14.59 20.27 -6.01
C ILE A 84 14.95 21.76 -5.99
N ALA A 85 16.09 22.14 -6.58
CA ALA A 85 16.56 23.51 -6.62
C ALA A 85 15.70 24.43 -7.51
N ASN A 86 15.32 23.97 -8.71
CA ASN A 86 14.79 24.85 -9.76
C ASN A 86 13.46 24.37 -10.39
N GLY A 87 13.01 23.17 -10.09
CA GLY A 87 11.87 22.53 -10.73
C GLY A 87 10.52 23.15 -10.35
N THR A 88 9.58 23.05 -11.28
CA THR A 88 8.18 23.45 -11.10
C THR A 88 7.26 22.28 -11.42
N LEU A 89 6.06 22.31 -10.85
CA LEU A 89 4.99 21.37 -11.18
C LEU A 89 4.14 21.93 -12.32
N LEU A 90 3.72 21.05 -13.21
CA LEU A 90 2.65 21.35 -14.15
C LEU A 90 1.31 21.24 -13.42
N ALA A 91 0.31 21.96 -13.90
CA ALA A 91 -1.08 21.89 -13.44
C ALA A 91 -1.99 21.82 -14.67
N GLY A 92 -3.17 21.20 -14.52
CA GLY A 92 -4.22 21.29 -15.51
C GLY A 92 -4.71 22.74 -15.66
N ASP A 93 -5.00 23.16 -16.88
CA ASP A 93 -5.61 24.48 -17.12
C ASP A 93 -7.03 24.52 -16.55
N ALA A 94 -7.48 25.68 -16.11
CA ALA A 94 -8.81 25.84 -15.50
C ALA A 94 -9.98 25.53 -16.47
N ASP A 95 -9.71 25.55 -17.77
CA ASP A 95 -10.63 25.23 -18.87
C ASP A 95 -10.32 23.88 -19.54
N ALA A 96 -9.55 23.01 -18.88
CA ALA A 96 -9.31 21.66 -19.36
C ALA A 96 -10.62 20.88 -19.54
N GLU A 97 -10.79 20.26 -20.71
CA GLU A 97 -11.98 19.46 -21.03
C GLU A 97 -11.77 17.98 -20.67
N TYR A 98 -12.71 17.43 -19.91
CA TYR A 98 -12.70 16.02 -19.51
C TYR A 98 -13.86 15.26 -20.15
N ALA A 99 -13.62 13.98 -20.50
CA ALA A 99 -14.67 13.13 -21.04
C ALA A 99 -15.81 12.85 -20.05
N ALA A 100 -15.50 12.90 -18.75
CA ALA A 100 -16.44 12.86 -17.64
C ALA A 100 -15.73 13.41 -16.39
N VAL A 101 -16.51 14.00 -15.48
CA VAL A 101 -16.04 14.42 -14.15
C VAL A 101 -16.85 13.66 -13.10
N ILE A 102 -16.17 13.11 -12.09
CA ILE A 102 -16.78 12.38 -10.98
C ILE A 102 -16.35 13.06 -9.69
N GLU A 103 -17.29 13.68 -9.00
CA GLU A 103 -17.06 14.31 -7.69
C GLU A 103 -17.39 13.30 -6.57
N ILE A 104 -16.48 13.17 -5.61
CA ILE A 104 -16.63 12.28 -4.44
C ILE A 104 -16.54 13.13 -3.18
N ASP A 105 -17.64 13.24 -2.45
CA ASP A 105 -17.65 13.87 -1.13
C ASP A 105 -17.14 12.86 -0.07
N LEU A 106 -15.99 13.17 0.55
CA LEU A 106 -15.42 12.33 1.59
C LEU A 106 -16.34 12.20 2.81
N ALA A 107 -17.25 13.15 3.05
CA ALA A 107 -18.22 13.08 4.13
C ALA A 107 -19.25 11.94 3.94
N ASP A 108 -19.42 11.45 2.71
CA ASP A 108 -20.31 10.34 2.40
C ASP A 108 -19.64 8.96 2.61
N VAL A 109 -18.32 8.90 2.72
CA VAL A 109 -17.56 7.67 3.00
C VAL A 109 -17.55 7.40 4.51
N LYS A 110 -18.56 6.69 5.00
CA LYS A 110 -18.81 6.48 6.44
C LYS A 110 -18.41 5.11 6.98
N GLU A 111 -18.11 4.17 6.10
CA GLU A 111 -17.65 2.84 6.45
C GLU A 111 -16.65 2.32 5.40
N PRO A 112 -15.83 1.30 5.73
CA PRO A 112 -14.91 0.72 4.77
C PRO A 112 -15.64 0.17 3.54
N ILE A 113 -14.97 0.25 2.39
CA ILE A 113 -15.44 -0.30 1.11
C ILE A 113 -14.51 -1.45 0.74
N VAL A 114 -15.07 -2.54 0.22
CA VAL A 114 -14.29 -3.71 -0.21
C VAL A 114 -14.66 -4.10 -1.64
N ALA A 115 -13.70 -4.64 -2.39
CA ALA A 115 -14.01 -5.36 -3.62
C ALA A 115 -14.40 -6.81 -3.27
N CYS A 116 -15.56 -7.24 -3.73
CA CYS A 116 -16.13 -8.56 -3.51
C CYS A 116 -15.43 -9.63 -4.35
N PRO A 117 -15.58 -10.92 -4.00
CA PRO A 117 -14.82 -11.99 -4.60
C PRO A 117 -14.90 -12.02 -6.13
N ASN A 118 -13.71 -12.06 -6.74
CA ASN A 118 -13.50 -12.43 -8.13
C ASN A 118 -13.83 -11.36 -9.18
N ASP A 119 -14.17 -10.13 -8.77
CA ASP A 119 -14.23 -8.97 -9.65
C ASP A 119 -13.80 -7.68 -8.90
N PRO A 120 -12.69 -7.02 -9.29
CA PRO A 120 -12.28 -5.74 -8.71
C PRO A 120 -13.31 -4.61 -8.93
N ASP A 121 -14.25 -4.76 -9.87
CA ASP A 121 -15.35 -3.82 -10.10
C ASP A 121 -16.56 -4.03 -9.18
N ASP A 122 -16.68 -5.20 -8.52
CA ASP A 122 -17.81 -5.49 -7.62
C ASP A 122 -17.53 -4.94 -6.23
N VAL A 123 -17.72 -3.63 -6.03
CA VAL A 123 -17.46 -2.95 -4.77
C VAL A 123 -18.71 -2.84 -3.89
N LYS A 124 -18.56 -3.09 -2.60
CA LYS A 124 -19.65 -3.00 -1.61
C LYS A 124 -19.18 -2.35 -0.31
N LEU A 125 -20.14 -1.80 0.42
CA LEU A 125 -19.92 -1.32 1.78
C LEU A 125 -19.65 -2.50 2.71
N LEU A 126 -18.87 -2.27 3.77
CA LEU A 126 -18.54 -3.28 4.78
C LEU A 126 -19.81 -3.93 5.36
N SER A 127 -20.82 -3.11 5.66
CA SER A 127 -22.12 -3.56 6.18
C SER A 127 -22.83 -4.60 5.32
N GLU A 128 -22.62 -4.61 4.00
CA GLU A 128 -23.27 -5.53 3.06
C GLU A 128 -22.64 -6.94 3.05
N VAL A 129 -21.40 -7.05 3.54
CA VAL A 129 -20.61 -8.30 3.52
C VAL A 129 -20.15 -8.73 4.92
N ALA A 130 -20.55 -7.99 5.95
CA ALA A 130 -20.22 -8.28 7.34
C ALA A 130 -20.69 -9.69 7.74
N GLY A 131 -19.84 -10.41 8.47
CA GLY A 131 -20.11 -11.78 8.90
C GLY A 131 -19.59 -12.87 7.95
N ASP A 132 -19.21 -12.52 6.71
CA ASP A 132 -18.58 -13.47 5.80
C ASP A 132 -17.31 -14.06 6.42
N LYS A 133 -17.21 -15.39 6.39
CA LYS A 133 -16.08 -16.11 6.97
C LYS A 133 -14.79 -15.83 6.19
N ILE A 134 -13.70 -15.61 6.91
CA ILE A 134 -12.35 -15.45 6.35
C ILE A 134 -11.47 -16.60 6.85
N ASP A 135 -10.86 -17.33 5.93
CA ASP A 135 -9.94 -18.44 6.25
C ASP A 135 -8.47 -17.97 6.24
N GLU A 136 -8.11 -17.10 5.29
CA GLU A 136 -6.74 -16.61 5.10
C GLU A 136 -6.70 -15.08 4.90
N VAL A 137 -5.62 -14.44 5.30
CA VAL A 137 -5.44 -12.99 5.12
C VAL A 137 -4.07 -12.71 4.53
N PHE A 138 -4.01 -11.79 3.57
CA PHE A 138 -2.75 -11.35 2.96
C PHE A 138 -2.54 -9.84 3.11
N ILE A 139 -1.48 -9.48 3.84
CA ILE A 139 -1.02 -8.09 4.01
C ILE A 139 0.36 -7.96 3.35
N GLY A 140 0.43 -7.29 2.20
CA GLY A 140 1.70 -7.02 1.54
C GLY A 140 1.64 -7.09 0.02
N SER A 141 1.58 -5.95 -0.65
CA SER A 141 1.74 -5.84 -2.09
C SER A 141 2.43 -4.51 -2.42
N CYS A 142 2.45 -4.11 -3.69
CA CYS A 142 2.88 -2.76 -4.05
C CYS A 142 1.94 -1.67 -3.48
N MET A 143 0.69 -2.00 -3.18
CA MET A 143 -0.29 -1.09 -2.54
C MET A 143 0.03 -0.78 -1.08
N THR A 144 1.02 -1.45 -0.47
CA THR A 144 1.34 -1.27 0.95
C THR A 144 2.68 -0.59 1.15
N ASN A 145 2.73 0.43 2.01
CA ASN A 145 3.92 1.00 2.64
C ASN A 145 4.10 0.51 4.09
N ILE A 146 5.22 0.88 4.74
CA ILE A 146 5.58 0.47 6.11
C ILE A 146 4.50 0.78 7.17
N GLY A 147 3.73 1.87 6.99
CA GLY A 147 2.71 2.31 7.93
C GLY A 147 1.61 1.25 8.14
N HIS A 148 1.22 0.56 7.07
CA HIS A 148 0.21 -0.51 7.15
C HIS A 148 0.68 -1.71 7.98
N PHE A 149 1.96 -2.08 7.88
CA PHE A 149 2.51 -3.19 8.68
C PHE A 149 2.57 -2.82 10.16
N ARG A 150 2.90 -1.55 10.46
CA ARG A 150 2.84 -1.04 11.83
C ARG A 150 1.42 -1.03 12.38
N ALA A 151 0.45 -0.60 11.57
CA ALA A 151 -0.97 -0.62 11.93
C ALA A 151 -1.46 -2.04 12.20
N ALA A 152 -1.18 -2.98 11.29
CA ALA A 152 -1.50 -4.41 11.47
C ALA A 152 -0.84 -4.99 12.72
N GLY A 153 0.43 -4.67 12.97
CA GLY A 153 1.15 -5.07 14.17
C GLY A 153 0.52 -4.53 15.46
N LYS A 154 -0.03 -3.30 15.43
CA LYS A 154 -0.76 -2.72 16.57
C LYS A 154 -2.12 -3.36 16.81
N VAL A 155 -2.87 -3.69 15.76
CA VAL A 155 -4.14 -4.44 15.88
C VAL A 155 -3.89 -5.84 16.48
N LEU A 156 -2.78 -6.48 16.10
CA LEU A 156 -2.42 -7.84 16.51
C LEU A 156 -1.52 -7.88 17.77
N GLU A 157 -1.23 -6.74 18.40
CA GLU A 157 -0.34 -6.66 19.55
C GLU A 157 -0.88 -7.48 20.73
N GLY A 158 -0.03 -8.39 21.23
CA GLY A 158 -0.39 -9.29 22.33
C GLY A 158 -1.40 -10.39 21.99
N LYS A 159 -1.71 -10.58 20.70
CA LYS A 159 -2.58 -11.67 20.23
C LYS A 159 -1.76 -12.89 19.84
N SER A 160 -2.33 -14.08 20.02
CA SER A 160 -1.79 -15.37 19.59
C SER A 160 -2.92 -16.26 19.11
N ASP A 161 -2.59 -17.32 18.37
CA ASP A 161 -3.54 -18.34 17.92
C ASP A 161 -4.78 -17.76 17.19
N ILE A 162 -4.55 -16.75 16.33
CA ILE A 162 -5.63 -16.13 15.56
C ILE A 162 -6.32 -17.17 14.67
N PRO A 163 -7.64 -17.04 14.41
CA PRO A 163 -8.42 -18.08 13.73
C PRO A 163 -8.12 -18.22 12.23
N THR A 164 -7.31 -17.34 11.66
CA THR A 164 -6.97 -17.30 10.23
C THR A 164 -5.51 -17.63 10.00
N ARG A 165 -5.18 -18.01 8.75
CA ARG A 165 -3.79 -17.99 8.31
C ARG A 165 -3.43 -16.61 7.79
N LEU A 166 -2.62 -15.87 8.55
CA LEU A 166 -2.13 -14.55 8.14
C LEU A 166 -0.79 -14.67 7.40
N TRP A 167 -0.70 -14.03 6.25
CA TRP A 167 0.48 -13.89 5.41
C TRP A 167 0.92 -12.43 5.39
N VAL A 168 2.19 -12.17 5.69
CA VAL A 168 2.75 -10.82 5.72
C VAL A 168 3.97 -10.73 4.81
N ALA A 169 3.94 -9.83 3.83
CA ALA A 169 5.01 -9.66 2.85
C ALA A 169 5.39 -8.18 2.69
N PRO A 170 6.41 -7.67 3.40
CA PRO A 170 6.89 -6.30 3.20
C PRO A 170 7.30 -6.05 1.74
N PRO A 171 7.06 -4.86 1.16
CA PRO A 171 7.30 -4.64 -0.26
C PRO A 171 8.79 -4.59 -0.61
N THR A 172 9.65 -4.13 0.32
CA THR A 172 11.10 -4.06 0.11
C THR A 172 11.89 -4.63 1.28
N LYS A 173 13.18 -4.92 1.04
CA LYS A 173 14.10 -5.31 2.11
C LYS A 173 14.32 -4.21 3.15
N MET A 174 14.12 -2.94 2.77
CA MET A 174 14.27 -1.82 3.69
C MET A 174 13.09 -1.79 4.67
N ASP A 175 11.86 -1.99 4.18
CA ASP A 175 10.68 -2.14 5.05
C ASP A 175 10.84 -3.30 6.03
N ALA A 176 11.26 -4.46 5.53
CA ALA A 176 11.52 -5.63 6.36
C ALA A 176 12.58 -5.36 7.45
N MET A 177 13.65 -4.65 7.10
CA MET A 177 14.73 -4.30 8.03
C MET A 177 14.21 -3.38 9.14
N ILE A 178 13.55 -2.27 8.79
CA ILE A 178 13.02 -1.31 9.77
C ILE A 178 11.94 -1.95 10.64
N LEU A 179 11.02 -2.73 10.06
CA LEU A 179 10.00 -3.45 10.83
C LEU A 179 10.61 -4.47 11.81
N ASN A 180 11.75 -5.06 11.46
CA ASN A 180 12.47 -5.95 12.36
C ASN A 180 13.18 -5.18 13.49
N GLU A 181 13.84 -4.07 13.18
CA GLU A 181 14.49 -3.18 14.16
C GLU A 181 13.49 -2.60 15.17
N GLU A 182 12.29 -2.23 14.70
CA GLU A 182 11.19 -1.74 15.54
C GLU A 182 10.46 -2.88 16.30
N GLY A 183 10.83 -4.14 16.06
CA GLY A 183 10.28 -5.31 16.76
C GLY A 183 8.92 -5.82 16.25
N TYR A 184 8.39 -5.27 15.15
CA TYR A 184 7.11 -5.68 14.56
C TYR A 184 7.12 -7.12 14.04
N TYR A 185 8.28 -7.63 13.61
CA TYR A 185 8.43 -9.05 13.26
C TYR A 185 8.13 -9.98 14.45
N SER A 186 8.53 -9.60 15.67
CA SER A 186 8.22 -10.38 16.87
C SER A 186 6.72 -10.33 17.19
N VAL A 187 6.09 -9.16 17.04
CA VAL A 187 4.66 -8.98 17.30
C VAL A 187 3.81 -9.82 16.33
N LEU A 188 4.07 -9.68 15.03
CA LEU A 188 3.34 -10.42 13.99
C LEU A 188 3.65 -11.92 14.05
N GLY A 189 4.91 -12.30 14.34
CA GLY A 189 5.27 -13.72 14.52
C GLY A 189 4.53 -14.37 15.70
N LYS A 190 4.37 -13.67 16.83
CA LYS A 190 3.62 -14.16 18.00
C LYS A 190 2.13 -14.33 17.71
N SER A 191 1.55 -13.54 16.80
CA SER A 191 0.17 -13.73 16.36
C SER A 191 -0.02 -14.97 15.48
N GLY A 192 1.06 -15.66 15.10
CA GLY A 192 1.03 -16.80 14.18
C GLY A 192 1.15 -16.40 12.70
N ALA A 193 1.52 -15.15 12.39
CA ALA A 193 1.70 -14.70 11.02
C ALA A 193 2.86 -15.42 10.33
N ARG A 194 2.65 -15.80 9.06
CA ARG A 194 3.70 -16.27 8.16
C ARG A 194 4.36 -15.08 7.49
N MET A 195 5.61 -14.82 7.86
CA MET A 195 6.44 -13.79 7.24
C MET A 195 7.03 -14.30 5.93
N GLU A 196 6.70 -13.65 4.82
CA GLU A 196 7.27 -13.91 3.50
C GLU A 196 8.46 -12.97 3.24
N MET A 197 9.34 -13.38 2.32
CA MET A 197 10.44 -12.53 1.88
C MET A 197 9.90 -11.34 1.08
N PRO A 198 10.59 -10.17 1.10
CA PRO A 198 10.14 -9.01 0.36
C PRO A 198 9.94 -9.27 -1.13
N GLY A 199 8.78 -8.88 -1.65
CA GLY A 199 8.39 -9.07 -3.05
C GLY A 199 6.88 -9.23 -3.24
N CYS A 200 6.46 -9.60 -4.45
CA CYS A 200 5.04 -9.71 -4.81
C CYS A 200 4.28 -10.81 -4.03
N SER A 201 4.99 -11.84 -3.56
CA SER A 201 4.42 -12.97 -2.80
C SER A 201 3.10 -13.49 -3.43
N LEU A 202 2.02 -13.57 -2.65
CA LEU A 202 0.72 -14.08 -3.08
C LEU A 202 0.03 -13.21 -4.13
N CYS A 203 0.38 -11.93 -4.28
CA CYS A 203 -0.29 -11.00 -5.18
C CYS A 203 -0.31 -11.48 -6.65
N MET A 204 0.71 -12.25 -7.07
CA MET A 204 0.77 -12.83 -8.41
C MET A 204 0.22 -14.26 -8.49
N GLY A 205 0.33 -15.04 -7.40
CA GLY A 205 -0.11 -16.44 -7.34
C GLY A 205 0.72 -17.42 -8.18
N ASN A 206 1.92 -17.05 -8.60
CA ASN A 206 2.79 -17.88 -9.46
C ASN A 206 3.74 -18.82 -8.68
N GLN A 207 3.82 -18.67 -7.36
CA GLN A 207 4.67 -19.46 -6.47
C GLN A 207 3.84 -19.98 -5.29
N ALA A 208 3.85 -19.26 -4.17
CA ALA A 208 2.97 -19.55 -3.05
C ALA A 208 1.51 -19.22 -3.43
N GLN A 209 0.59 -20.04 -2.93
CA GLN A 209 -0.85 -19.87 -3.08
C GLN A 209 -1.54 -20.15 -1.75
N ILE A 210 -2.69 -19.52 -1.55
CA ILE A 210 -3.58 -19.85 -0.45
C ILE A 210 -4.25 -21.21 -0.70
N ARG A 211 -4.86 -21.79 0.33
CA ARG A 211 -5.51 -23.10 0.24
C ARG A 211 -6.63 -23.07 -0.79
N LYS A 212 -6.74 -24.14 -1.57
CA LYS A 212 -7.86 -24.34 -2.50
C LYS A 212 -9.21 -24.15 -1.78
N GLY A 213 -10.12 -23.38 -2.38
CA GLY A 213 -11.46 -23.19 -1.84
C GLY A 213 -11.57 -22.17 -0.69
N SER A 214 -10.44 -21.57 -0.26
CA SER A 214 -10.46 -20.62 0.86
C SER A 214 -11.10 -19.29 0.49
N THR A 215 -11.69 -18.66 1.50
CA THR A 215 -12.09 -17.25 1.44
C THR A 215 -11.01 -16.39 2.09
N ALA A 216 -10.57 -15.33 1.40
CA ALA A 216 -9.47 -14.48 1.88
C ALA A 216 -9.80 -12.99 1.85
N MET A 217 -9.22 -12.24 2.79
CA MET A 217 -9.11 -10.79 2.73
C MET A 217 -7.69 -10.41 2.31
N SER A 218 -7.55 -9.59 1.27
CA SER A 218 -6.25 -9.30 0.65
C SER A 218 -6.04 -7.81 0.43
N THR A 219 -4.80 -7.36 0.64
CA THR A 219 -4.31 -6.02 0.28
C THR A 219 -3.58 -5.99 -1.07
N SER A 220 -3.75 -7.05 -1.87
CA SER A 220 -3.27 -7.11 -3.26
C SER A 220 -4.12 -6.24 -4.19
N THR A 221 -3.65 -6.02 -5.42
CA THR A 221 -4.41 -5.26 -6.43
C THR A 221 -5.53 -6.05 -7.10
N ARG A 222 -5.44 -7.37 -7.18
CA ARG A 222 -6.33 -8.20 -8.02
C ARG A 222 -6.88 -9.40 -7.28
N ASN A 223 -8.19 -9.61 -7.41
CA ASN A 223 -8.89 -10.76 -6.87
C ASN A 223 -9.52 -11.68 -7.92
N PHE A 224 -9.14 -11.59 -9.20
CA PHE A 224 -9.69 -12.43 -10.28
C PHE A 224 -9.73 -13.94 -9.94
N PRO A 225 -10.64 -14.72 -10.57
CA PRO A 225 -10.70 -16.16 -10.36
C PRO A 225 -9.33 -16.83 -10.50
N ASN A 226 -8.97 -17.68 -9.53
CA ASN A 226 -7.71 -18.42 -9.48
C ASN A 226 -6.45 -17.56 -9.36
N ARG A 227 -6.56 -16.27 -8.98
CA ARG A 227 -5.42 -15.38 -8.84
C ARG A 227 -4.54 -15.69 -7.62
N LEU A 228 -5.14 -15.70 -6.43
CA LEU A 228 -4.39 -15.93 -5.17
C LEU A 228 -4.26 -17.43 -4.83
N GLY A 229 -5.14 -18.25 -5.40
CA GLY A 229 -5.17 -19.70 -5.27
C GLY A 229 -6.38 -20.31 -6.00
N ILE A 230 -6.39 -21.62 -6.18
CA ILE A 230 -7.40 -22.33 -6.98
C ILE A 230 -8.76 -22.34 -6.29
N ASP A 231 -9.84 -22.06 -7.02
CA ASP A 231 -11.22 -22.06 -6.54
C ASP A 231 -11.45 -21.16 -5.30
N THR A 232 -10.69 -20.08 -5.18
CA THR A 232 -10.72 -19.17 -4.03
C THR A 232 -11.75 -18.06 -4.17
N ARG A 233 -12.13 -17.45 -3.04
CA ARG A 233 -12.97 -16.25 -2.97
C ARG A 233 -12.19 -15.14 -2.28
N VAL A 234 -11.80 -14.09 -3.01
CA VAL A 234 -10.86 -13.09 -2.47
C VAL A 234 -11.51 -11.72 -2.41
N TYR A 235 -11.66 -11.17 -1.21
CA TYR A 235 -12.01 -9.78 -0.99
C TYR A 235 -10.75 -8.90 -1.08
N LEU A 236 -10.88 -7.69 -1.62
CA LEU A 236 -9.85 -6.67 -1.51
C LEU A 236 -10.27 -5.61 -0.48
N GLY A 237 -9.37 -5.25 0.42
CA GLY A 237 -9.62 -4.27 1.48
C GLY A 237 -8.33 -3.65 2.03
N SER A 238 -8.48 -2.68 2.94
CA SER A 238 -7.34 -2.01 3.57
C SER A 238 -6.58 -2.93 4.53
N ALA A 239 -5.34 -2.57 4.85
CA ALA A 239 -4.50 -3.37 5.75
C ALA A 239 -5.04 -3.42 7.18
N GLU A 240 -5.61 -2.33 7.67
CA GLU A 240 -6.26 -2.27 8.99
C GLU A 240 -7.46 -3.20 9.04
N LEU A 241 -8.32 -3.17 8.01
CA LEU A 241 -9.46 -4.09 7.91
C LEU A 241 -9.00 -5.53 7.78
N ALA A 242 -7.97 -5.79 6.97
CA ALA A 242 -7.38 -7.12 6.83
C ALA A 242 -6.84 -7.66 8.17
N ALA A 243 -6.16 -6.83 8.97
CA ALA A 243 -5.69 -7.22 10.29
C ALA A 243 -6.85 -7.55 11.25
N VAL A 244 -7.94 -6.78 11.22
CA VAL A 244 -9.16 -7.08 11.99
C VAL A 244 -9.81 -8.38 11.52
N CYS A 245 -9.92 -8.61 10.20
CA CYS A 245 -10.38 -9.88 9.63
C CYS A 245 -9.51 -11.06 10.09
N ALA A 246 -8.18 -10.86 10.15
CA ALA A 246 -7.25 -11.89 10.59
C ALA A 246 -7.47 -12.28 12.05
N LEU A 247 -7.71 -11.28 12.90
CA LEU A 247 -8.02 -11.45 14.32
C LEU A 247 -9.36 -12.14 14.55
N MET A 248 -10.37 -11.84 13.74
CA MET A 248 -11.76 -12.27 13.97
C MET A 248 -12.18 -13.53 13.20
N GLY A 249 -11.50 -13.88 12.10
CA GLY A 249 -11.89 -15.01 11.25
C GLY A 249 -13.14 -14.78 10.41
N LYS A 250 -13.59 -13.52 10.34
CA LYS A 250 -14.75 -13.06 9.56
C LYS A 250 -14.56 -11.60 9.20
N ILE A 251 -15.35 -11.12 8.23
CA ILE A 251 -15.50 -9.69 7.99
C ILE A 251 -16.24 -9.06 9.20
N PRO A 252 -15.66 -8.05 9.87
CA PRO A 252 -16.28 -7.42 11.03
C PRO A 252 -17.51 -6.58 10.64
N SER A 253 -18.40 -6.34 11.59
CA SER A 253 -19.35 -5.23 11.48
C SER A 253 -18.63 -3.88 11.56
N VAL A 254 -19.28 -2.80 11.11
CA VAL A 254 -18.72 -1.44 11.20
C VAL A 254 -18.34 -1.09 12.64
N SER A 255 -19.18 -1.41 13.62
CA SER A 255 -18.88 -1.13 15.03
C SER A 255 -17.72 -1.97 15.56
N GLU A 256 -17.62 -3.25 15.17
CA GLU A 256 -16.50 -4.12 15.53
C GLU A 256 -15.19 -3.56 14.95
N TYR A 257 -15.20 -3.14 13.68
CA TYR A 257 -14.06 -2.52 13.01
C TYR A 257 -13.63 -1.22 13.71
N MET A 258 -14.55 -0.28 13.91
CA MET A 258 -14.25 1.03 14.53
C MET A 258 -13.63 0.87 15.91
N ALA A 259 -14.13 -0.06 16.73
CA ALA A 259 -13.59 -0.33 18.06
C ALA A 259 -12.14 -0.84 18.03
N GLN A 260 -11.76 -1.62 17.01
CA GLN A 260 -10.37 -2.10 16.87
C GLN A 260 -9.42 -1.00 16.38
N VAL A 261 -9.88 -0.14 15.47
CA VAL A 261 -9.03 0.90 14.87
C VAL A 261 -8.98 2.20 15.67
N GLU A 262 -9.91 2.44 16.61
CA GLU A 262 -9.87 3.60 17.51
C GLU A 262 -8.54 3.67 18.28
N ALA A 263 -8.01 2.51 18.71
CA ALA A 263 -6.72 2.41 19.37
C ALA A 263 -5.53 2.79 18.46
N LEU A 264 -5.66 2.65 17.14
CA LEU A 264 -4.66 3.11 16.17
C LEU A 264 -4.68 4.63 16.04
N GLY A 265 -5.87 5.24 16.05
CA GLY A 265 -6.05 6.69 15.91
C GLY A 265 -5.25 7.50 16.93
N ALA A 266 -5.21 7.03 18.19
CA ALA A 266 -4.45 7.68 19.26
C ALA A 266 -2.92 7.70 19.03
N LYS A 267 -2.40 6.85 18.14
CA LYS A 267 -0.96 6.73 17.82
C LYS A 267 -0.67 6.92 16.33
N ALA A 268 -1.59 7.53 15.58
CA ALA A 268 -1.48 7.65 14.13
C ALA A 268 -0.15 8.31 13.69
N GLY A 269 0.32 9.32 14.41
CA GLY A 269 1.59 10.00 14.13
C GLY A 269 2.84 9.13 14.31
N GLU A 270 2.77 8.06 15.11
CA GLU A 270 3.87 7.09 15.26
C GLU A 270 3.76 5.95 14.23
N VAL A 271 2.53 5.50 13.96
CA VAL A 271 2.20 4.39 13.07
C VAL A 271 2.49 4.77 11.62
N TYR A 272 2.00 5.92 11.15
CA TYR A 272 2.09 6.34 9.75
C TYR A 272 3.30 7.25 9.49
N ARG A 273 4.46 6.88 10.05
CA ARG A 273 5.76 7.49 9.70
C ARG A 273 6.33 6.79 8.47
N TYR A 274 6.55 7.52 7.38
CA TYR A 274 7.08 6.99 6.14
C TYR A 274 8.60 6.84 6.17
N MET A 275 9.14 6.10 5.20
CA MET A 275 10.57 5.81 5.14
C MET A 275 11.35 6.97 4.50
N ASN A 276 11.92 7.83 5.34
CA ASN A 276 12.81 8.90 4.93
C ASN A 276 14.28 8.49 5.15
N PHE A 277 14.94 7.95 4.12
CA PHE A 277 16.31 7.40 4.21
C PHE A 277 17.34 8.47 4.61
N ASP A 278 17.11 9.73 4.27
CA ASP A 278 17.94 10.87 4.70
C ASP A 278 17.88 11.13 6.22
N GLN A 279 16.85 10.61 6.90
CA GLN A 279 16.64 10.75 8.34
C GLN A 279 17.08 9.50 9.12
N ILE A 280 17.52 8.43 8.44
CA ILE A 280 17.98 7.19 9.05
C ILE A 280 19.51 7.14 8.96
N ALA A 281 20.19 7.13 10.12
CA ALA A 281 21.64 7.30 10.20
C ALA A 281 22.39 6.24 9.39
N GLU A 282 21.95 4.99 9.45
CA GLU A 282 22.55 3.84 8.75
C GLU A 282 22.56 4.01 7.22
N PHE A 283 21.57 4.71 6.66
CA PHE A 283 21.53 5.01 5.23
C PHE A 283 22.32 6.27 4.90
N ARG A 284 22.13 7.34 5.69
CA ARG A 284 22.78 8.63 5.48
C ARG A 284 24.30 8.53 5.55
N GLU A 285 24.83 7.88 6.58
CA GLU A 285 26.28 7.78 6.80
C GLU A 285 26.99 7.04 5.66
N VAL A 286 26.36 6.00 5.11
CA VAL A 286 26.88 5.30 3.94
C VAL A 286 26.74 6.15 2.68
N ALA A 287 25.61 6.83 2.50
CA ALA A 287 25.36 7.71 1.36
C ALA A 287 26.36 8.88 1.28
N ASP A 288 26.78 9.42 2.43
CA ASP A 288 27.75 10.53 2.52
C ASP A 288 29.16 10.14 2.01
N THR A 289 29.46 8.85 1.89
CA THR A 289 30.73 8.37 1.30
C THR A 289 30.75 8.42 -0.23
N VAL A 290 29.62 8.69 -0.87
CA VAL A 290 29.47 8.67 -2.33
C VAL A 290 29.45 10.08 -2.91
N GLU A 291 30.50 10.41 -3.66
CA GLU A 291 30.54 11.61 -4.49
C GLU A 291 29.70 11.41 -5.76
N VAL A 292 28.84 12.38 -6.10
CA VAL A 292 27.94 12.37 -7.26
C VAL A 292 28.43 13.31 -8.34
#